data_AF-W8AKM2-F1
#
_entry.id   AF-W8AKM2-F1
#
_cell.length_a   1.000
_cell.length_b   1.000
_cell.length_c   1.000
_cell.angle_alpha   90.00
_cell.angle_beta   90.00
_cell.angle_gamma   90.00
#
_symmetry.space_group_name_H-M   'P 1'
#
loop_
_entity.id
_entity.type
_entity.pdbx_description
1 polymer ?
#
loop_
_entity_poly.entity_id
_entity_poly.type
_entity_poly.pdbx_seq_one_letter_code
_entity_poly.pdbx_strand_id
1 'polypeptide(L)'
;RLKSDMFDVTLVNALYVPGLQCNFISVARAVNSGYIVKFRENTATILNKHGGTILGANKVSDMFINEQNKNTLFFARKSEEEAMKWHSRYGHLNFANIRELINKQMIRGLQVSMPKDICCALCMTNKCTQKPYCNAGSRAKDVLGIVHTDVCGPMRNLSIGGAKYLLTLIDDKTRYVFVYFLNGKDEVFTKFKEYKTMVERQTENNINILRSDNGTEFVNTAFDKYLKEEGIVRQLTVPYTPQQNGVAERFNHTLIEMARCMMVSSAADESLWAEAVNTAAYLRNRAPTKAVNNITQFEAFHGYNPAVGHLREFGSLAIALDKRYSNKARSIRWWVTRMRPKHIGCLIIVIGN
;
A
#
# COMPACT_ATOMS: atom_id res chain seq x y z
N ARG A 1 -14.89 -9.96 21.69
CA ARG A 1 -16.36 -10.10 21.70
C ARG A 1 -16.66 -11.58 21.93
N LEU A 2 -17.47 -11.90 22.93
CA LEU A 2 -17.96 -13.26 23.17
C LEU A 2 -19.35 -13.35 22.54
N LYS A 3 -19.57 -14.33 21.68
CA LYS A 3 -20.84 -14.51 20.96
C LYS A 3 -21.41 -15.87 21.35
N SER A 4 -22.63 -15.88 21.87
CA SER A 4 -23.45 -17.10 22.01
C SER A 4 -24.57 -17.07 20.97
N ASP A 5 -25.25 -18.20 20.79
CA ASP A 5 -26.36 -18.34 19.84
C ASP A 5 -27.54 -17.39 20.12
N MET A 6 -27.55 -16.75 21.30
CA MET A 6 -28.62 -15.85 21.71
C MET A 6 -28.18 -14.38 21.88
N PHE A 7 -26.91 -14.07 22.23
CA PHE A 7 -26.48 -12.67 22.49
C PHE A 7 -24.95 -12.42 22.35
N ASP A 8 -24.57 -11.14 22.25
CA ASP A 8 -23.17 -10.67 22.13
C ASP A 8 -22.70 -9.88 23.38
N VAL A 9 -21.56 -10.28 23.98
CA VAL A 9 -20.84 -9.50 25.01
C VAL A 9 -19.61 -8.84 24.41
N THR A 10 -19.50 -7.52 24.54
CA THR A 10 -18.31 -6.76 24.11
C THR A 10 -17.68 -6.05 25.30
N LEU A 11 -16.46 -6.47 25.66
CA LEU A 11 -15.64 -5.80 26.65
C LEU A 11 -14.63 -4.89 25.95
N VAL A 12 -14.51 -3.65 26.41
CA VAL A 12 -13.54 -2.67 25.90
C VAL A 12 -12.34 -2.61 26.86
N ASN A 13 -11.12 -2.50 26.31
CA ASN A 13 -9.87 -2.38 27.07
C ASN A 13 -9.54 -3.57 28.01
N ALA A 14 -9.91 -4.79 27.63
CA ALA A 14 -9.57 -6.00 28.38
C ALA A 14 -8.22 -6.59 27.92
N LEU A 15 -7.42 -7.11 28.88
CA LEU A 15 -6.19 -7.83 28.58
C LEU A 15 -6.52 -9.20 27.98
N TYR A 16 -5.85 -9.57 26.89
CA TYR A 16 -5.99 -10.88 26.28
C TYR A 16 -4.63 -11.59 26.21
N VAL A 17 -4.56 -12.77 26.81
CA VAL A 17 -3.36 -13.61 26.83
C VAL A 17 -3.60 -14.80 25.88
N PRO A 18 -3.03 -14.80 24.66
CA PRO A 18 -3.12 -15.94 23.76
C PRO A 18 -2.34 -17.14 24.34
N GLY A 19 -2.94 -18.33 24.32
CA GLY A 19 -2.30 -19.58 24.79
C GLY A 19 -2.88 -20.14 26.10
N LEU A 20 -3.79 -19.43 26.77
CA LEU A 20 -4.56 -20.01 27.87
C LEU A 20 -5.58 -21.03 27.33
N GLN A 21 -5.70 -22.16 28.01
CA GLN A 21 -6.66 -23.22 27.67
C GLN A 21 -8.12 -22.79 27.93
N CYS A 22 -8.32 -21.75 28.75
CA CYS A 22 -9.61 -21.18 29.08
C CYS A 22 -9.60 -19.65 28.95
N ASN A 23 -10.77 -19.06 28.78
CA ASN A 23 -10.94 -17.61 28.73
C ASN A 23 -11.42 -17.09 30.08
N PHE A 24 -10.74 -16.07 30.59
CA PHE A 24 -11.18 -15.35 31.79
C PHE A 24 -11.97 -14.10 31.39
N ILE A 25 -13.07 -13.84 32.09
CA ILE A 25 -13.87 -12.63 31.94
C ILE A 25 -13.56 -11.71 33.12
N SER A 26 -13.06 -10.51 32.82
CA SER A 26 -12.89 -9.48 33.85
C SER A 26 -14.25 -8.90 34.25
N VAL A 27 -14.65 -9.16 35.49
CA VAL A 27 -15.88 -8.60 36.10
C VAL A 27 -15.86 -7.08 36.06
N ALA A 28 -14.72 -6.47 36.43
CA ALA A 28 -14.57 -5.01 36.41
C ALA A 28 -14.80 -4.42 35.01
N ARG A 29 -14.27 -5.05 33.95
CA ARG A 29 -14.50 -4.60 32.57
C ARG A 29 -15.94 -4.81 32.12
N ALA A 30 -16.60 -5.88 32.56
CA ALA A 30 -18.01 -6.12 32.28
C ALA A 30 -18.90 -5.03 32.88
N VAL A 31 -18.66 -4.70 34.15
CA VAL A 31 -19.41 -3.63 34.83
C VAL A 31 -19.15 -2.27 34.18
N ASN A 32 -17.89 -1.93 33.87
CA ASN A 32 -17.55 -0.68 33.18
C ASN A 32 -18.15 -0.57 31.76
N SER A 33 -18.47 -1.71 31.13
CA SER A 33 -19.12 -1.75 29.82
C SER A 33 -20.66 -1.74 29.91
N GLY A 34 -21.21 -1.54 31.11
CA GLY A 34 -22.66 -1.41 31.34
C GLY A 34 -23.40 -2.75 31.53
N TYR A 35 -22.69 -3.85 31.77
CA TYR A 35 -23.30 -5.14 32.09
C TYR A 35 -23.46 -5.32 33.61
N ILE A 36 -24.48 -6.08 34.01
CA ILE A 36 -24.72 -6.40 35.42
C ILE A 36 -24.21 -7.81 35.69
N VAL A 37 -23.32 -7.98 36.65
CA VAL A 37 -22.81 -9.30 37.05
C VAL A 37 -23.42 -9.69 38.39
N LYS A 38 -24.13 -10.82 38.43
CA LYS A 38 -24.74 -11.37 39.65
C LYS A 38 -24.10 -12.69 40.02
N PHE A 39 -23.53 -12.76 41.21
CA PHE A 39 -23.07 -14.00 41.83
C PHE A 39 -24.13 -14.53 42.79
N ARG A 40 -24.38 -15.83 42.72
CA ARG A 40 -25.15 -16.61 43.69
C ARG A 40 -24.28 -17.78 44.13
N GLU A 41 -24.73 -18.49 45.17
CA GLU A 41 -23.99 -19.59 45.80
C GLU A 41 -23.37 -20.56 44.78
N ASN A 42 -24.16 -21.02 43.80
CA ASN A 42 -23.72 -22.02 42.80
C ASN A 42 -23.71 -21.51 41.36
N THR A 43 -24.06 -20.25 41.11
CA THR A 43 -24.18 -19.72 39.74
C THR A 43 -23.69 -18.28 39.63
N ALA A 44 -23.05 -17.94 38.53
CA ALA A 44 -22.78 -16.56 38.14
C ALA A 44 -23.52 -16.22 36.84
N THR A 45 -24.08 -15.03 36.76
CA THR A 45 -24.80 -14.55 35.56
C THR A 45 -24.38 -13.15 35.17
N ILE A 46 -24.21 -12.93 33.87
CA ILE A 46 -24.01 -11.61 33.27
C ILE A 46 -25.31 -11.23 32.55
N LEU A 47 -25.88 -10.09 32.93
CA LEU A 47 -27.11 -9.56 32.36
C LEU A 47 -26.80 -8.31 31.51
N ASN A 48 -27.64 -8.08 30.51
CA ASN A 48 -27.65 -6.81 29.78
C ASN A 48 -28.23 -5.68 30.65
N LYS A 49 -28.11 -4.44 30.20
CA LYS A 49 -28.67 -3.24 30.86
C LYS A 49 -30.20 -3.27 31.03
N HIS A 50 -30.90 -4.18 30.35
CA HIS A 50 -32.35 -4.39 30.41
C HIS A 50 -32.75 -5.61 31.26
N GLY A 51 -31.80 -6.24 31.96
CA GLY A 51 -32.06 -7.39 32.84
C GLY A 51 -32.10 -8.76 32.16
N GLY A 52 -31.93 -8.83 30.84
CA GLY A 52 -31.87 -10.10 30.09
C GLY A 52 -30.55 -10.83 30.31
N THR A 53 -30.61 -12.14 30.57
CA THR A 53 -29.43 -12.99 30.79
C THR A 53 -28.65 -13.20 29.50
N ILE A 54 -27.37 -12.83 29.51
CA ILE A 54 -26.45 -12.98 28.38
C ILE A 54 -25.58 -14.23 28.55
N LEU A 55 -25.07 -14.44 29.76
CA LEU A 55 -24.11 -15.50 30.05
C LEU A 55 -24.38 -16.08 31.43
N GLY A 56 -24.54 -17.40 31.51
CA GLY A 56 -24.60 -18.15 32.76
C GLY A 56 -23.35 -19.00 32.97
N ALA A 57 -22.95 -19.19 34.22
CA ALA A 57 -21.84 -20.05 34.60
C ALA A 57 -22.20 -20.78 35.90
N ASN A 58 -21.78 -22.03 36.03
CA ASN A 58 -21.97 -22.85 37.23
C ASN A 58 -20.69 -22.85 38.05
N LYS A 59 -20.82 -22.92 39.38
CA LYS A 59 -19.67 -23.04 40.27
C LYS A 59 -19.12 -24.47 40.19
N VAL A 60 -17.84 -24.57 39.87
CA VAL A 60 -17.03 -25.81 39.87
C VAL A 60 -15.82 -25.52 40.75
N SER A 61 -15.78 -26.17 41.92
CA SER A 61 -14.85 -25.82 43.01
C SER A 61 -14.96 -24.33 43.35
N ASP A 62 -13.86 -23.57 43.27
CA ASP A 62 -13.85 -22.12 43.57
C ASP A 62 -13.97 -21.23 42.32
N MET A 63 -14.32 -21.79 41.16
CA MET A 63 -14.44 -21.07 39.91
C MET A 63 -15.85 -21.16 39.33
N PHE A 64 -16.31 -20.10 38.66
CA PHE A 64 -17.54 -20.13 37.89
C PHE A 64 -17.21 -20.41 36.42
N ILE A 65 -17.62 -21.57 35.92
CA ILE A 65 -17.30 -22.07 34.59
C ILE A 65 -18.56 -22.08 33.72
N ASN A 66 -18.43 -21.54 32.51
CA ASN A 66 -19.44 -21.68 31.47
C ASN A 66 -18.97 -22.74 30.48
N GLU A 67 -19.60 -23.92 30.54
CA GLU A 67 -19.32 -25.07 29.66
C GLU A 67 -20.15 -25.04 28.36
N GLN A 68 -21.15 -24.14 28.26
CA GLN A 68 -22.16 -24.16 27.21
C GLN A 68 -21.72 -23.54 25.88
N ASN A 69 -20.45 -23.20 25.69
CA ASN A 69 -20.02 -22.57 24.45
C ASN A 69 -18.80 -23.22 23.81
N LYS A 70 -19.01 -23.69 22.57
CA LYS A 70 -18.00 -23.63 21.50
C LYS A 70 -17.72 -22.16 21.17
N ASN A 71 -17.16 -21.41 22.13
CA ASN A 71 -16.92 -19.98 22.02
C ASN A 71 -15.89 -19.71 20.91
N THR A 72 -16.37 -19.33 19.73
CA THR A 72 -15.52 -18.71 18.70
C THR A 72 -15.33 -17.25 19.06
N LEU A 73 -14.20 -16.94 19.69
CA LEU A 73 -13.80 -15.55 19.93
C LEU A 73 -13.54 -14.85 18.59
N PHE A 74 -14.35 -13.84 18.25
CA PHE A 74 -14.05 -12.91 17.18
C PHE A 74 -13.29 -11.70 17.78
N PHE A 75 -11.97 -11.67 17.57
CA PHE A 75 -11.03 -10.74 18.19
C PHE A 75 -10.85 -9.42 17.42
N ALA A 76 -10.83 -8.29 18.13
CA ALA A 76 -10.29 -7.02 17.62
C ALA A 76 -8.81 -7.15 17.16
N ARG A 77 -8.06 -8.09 17.74
CA ARG A 77 -6.70 -8.45 17.31
C ARG A 77 -6.66 -9.04 15.90
N LYS A 78 -7.68 -9.80 15.49
CA LYS A 78 -7.77 -10.33 14.11
C LYS A 78 -7.94 -9.19 13.12
N SER A 79 -8.77 -8.19 13.45
CA SER A 79 -8.92 -7.00 12.60
C SER A 79 -7.67 -6.11 12.56
N GLU A 80 -6.90 -6.03 13.64
CA GLU A 80 -5.63 -5.27 13.66
C GLU A 80 -4.54 -5.98 12.85
N GLU A 81 -4.41 -7.30 13.00
CA GLU A 81 -3.49 -8.12 12.22
C GLU A 81 -3.83 -8.10 10.72
N GLU A 82 -5.11 -8.23 10.37
CA GLU A 82 -5.57 -8.10 8.98
C GLU A 82 -5.35 -6.68 8.44
N ALA A 83 -5.57 -5.64 9.25
CA ALA A 83 -5.29 -4.27 8.87
C ALA A 83 -3.78 -4.04 8.63
N MET A 84 -2.92 -4.53 9.52
CA MET A 84 -1.47 -4.43 9.38
C MET A 84 -0.96 -5.21 8.17
N LYS A 85 -1.52 -6.40 7.92
CA LYS A 85 -1.24 -7.20 6.73
C LYS A 85 -1.55 -6.45 5.44
N TRP A 86 -2.74 -5.84 5.36
CA TRP A 86 -3.11 -5.05 4.19
C TRP A 86 -2.33 -3.75 4.07
N HIS A 87 -1.96 -3.14 5.19
CA HIS A 87 -1.02 -2.02 5.20
C HIS A 87 0.34 -2.40 4.60
N SER A 88 0.91 -3.55 4.98
CA SER A 88 2.14 -4.09 4.39
C SER A 88 1.98 -4.46 2.92
N ARG A 89 0.86 -5.08 2.52
CA ARG A 89 0.53 -5.38 1.10
C ARG A 89 0.42 -4.11 0.24
N TYR A 90 -0.03 -3.01 0.82
CA TYR A 90 -0.09 -1.70 0.18
C TYR A 90 1.20 -0.88 0.34
N GLY A 91 2.33 -1.51 0.66
CA GLY A 91 3.61 -0.81 0.72
C GLY A 91 3.61 0.28 1.80
N HIS A 92 2.98 -0.02 2.92
CA HIS A 92 2.83 0.87 4.06
C HIS A 92 1.99 2.13 3.78
N LEU A 93 0.98 2.05 2.92
CA LEU A 93 0.02 3.13 2.68
C LEU A 93 -0.71 3.51 3.99
N ASN A 94 -1.00 4.80 4.18
CA ASN A 94 -1.72 5.30 5.36
C ASN A 94 -3.05 4.54 5.57
N PHE A 95 -3.32 4.09 6.80
CA PHE A 95 -4.55 3.37 7.16
C PHE A 95 -5.83 4.13 6.81
N ALA A 96 -5.82 5.47 6.90
CA ALA A 96 -6.95 6.30 6.49
C ALA A 96 -7.24 6.17 4.99
N ASN A 97 -6.19 6.11 4.16
CA ASN A 97 -6.33 5.92 2.72
C ASN A 97 -6.86 4.51 2.40
N ILE A 98 -6.39 3.47 3.10
CA ILE A 98 -6.92 2.11 2.91
C ILE A 98 -8.39 2.04 3.32
N ARG A 99 -8.76 2.69 4.44
CA ARG A 99 -10.15 2.80 4.88
C ARG A 99 -11.02 3.53 3.85
N GLU A 100 -10.50 4.59 3.24
CA GLU A 100 -11.18 5.31 2.17
C GLU A 100 -11.46 4.41 0.95
N LEU A 101 -10.48 3.62 0.50
CA LEU A 101 -10.65 2.68 -0.61
C LEU A 101 -11.82 1.70 -0.36
N ILE A 102 -11.92 1.20 0.88
CA ILE A 102 -12.95 0.24 1.29
C ILE A 102 -14.31 0.92 1.37
N ASN A 103 -14.40 2.04 2.11
CA ASN A 103 -15.66 2.73 2.37
C ASN A 103 -16.29 3.30 1.09
N LYS A 104 -15.46 3.73 0.13
CA LYS A 104 -15.90 4.27 -1.16
C LYS A 104 -15.97 3.23 -2.28
N GLN A 105 -15.73 1.95 -1.98
CA GLN A 105 -15.78 0.84 -2.94
C GLN A 105 -14.91 1.06 -4.21
N MET A 106 -13.76 1.70 -4.02
CA MET A 106 -12.85 2.10 -5.12
C MET A 106 -12.03 0.93 -5.69
N ILE A 107 -12.09 -0.24 -5.05
CA ILE A 107 -11.24 -1.41 -5.34
C ILE A 107 -12.05 -2.71 -5.22
N ARG A 108 -11.61 -3.74 -5.94
CA ARG A 108 -12.18 -5.09 -5.86
C ARG A 108 -11.25 -6.05 -5.13
N GLY A 109 -11.79 -6.95 -4.33
CA GLY A 109 -11.03 -8.01 -3.65
C GLY A 109 -10.44 -7.65 -2.29
N LEU A 110 -10.92 -6.56 -1.66
CA LEU A 110 -10.59 -6.20 -0.29
C LEU A 110 -11.87 -6.02 0.55
N GLN A 111 -12.04 -6.86 1.57
CA GLN A 111 -13.11 -6.73 2.57
C GLN A 111 -12.49 -6.93 3.96
N VAL A 112 -12.00 -5.85 4.55
CA VAL A 112 -11.35 -5.87 5.88
C VAL A 112 -11.80 -4.65 6.69
N SER A 113 -11.97 -4.82 7.99
CA SER A 113 -12.21 -3.71 8.91
C SER A 113 -10.89 -2.99 9.20
N MET A 114 -10.86 -1.66 9.07
CA MET A 114 -9.69 -0.82 9.36
C MET A 114 -9.90 -0.03 10.66
N PRO A 115 -9.32 -0.48 11.81
CA PRO A 115 -9.42 0.24 13.08
C PRO A 115 -8.95 1.69 12.96
N LYS A 116 -9.47 2.58 13.83
CA LYS A 116 -9.10 4.01 13.84
C LYS A 116 -7.71 4.25 14.41
N ASP A 117 -7.37 3.55 15.48
CA ASP A 117 -6.18 3.80 16.30
C ASP A 117 -5.15 2.69 16.10
N ILE A 118 -4.66 2.54 14.86
CA ILE A 118 -3.60 1.60 14.49
C ILE A 118 -2.38 2.38 14.00
N CYS A 119 -1.21 2.02 14.51
CA CYS A 119 0.05 2.69 14.22
C CYS A 119 1.09 1.69 13.71
N CYS A 120 1.88 2.11 12.74
CA CYS A 120 3.00 1.32 12.21
C CYS A 120 4.32 1.97 12.61
N ALA A 121 5.13 1.29 13.43
CA ALA A 121 6.44 1.78 13.87
C ALA A 121 7.37 2.09 12.70
N LEU A 122 7.36 1.26 11.64
CA LEU A 122 8.16 1.47 10.43
C LEU A 122 7.75 2.73 9.68
N CYS A 123 6.46 3.07 9.63
CA CYS A 123 6.01 4.32 9.02
C CYS A 123 6.46 5.52 9.82
N MET A 124 6.36 5.46 11.15
CA MET A 124 6.76 6.58 12.01
C MET A 124 8.24 6.91 11.84
N THR A 125 9.10 5.91 11.69
CA THR A 125 10.54 6.12 11.52
C THR A 125 10.95 6.48 10.10
N ASN A 126 10.24 6.00 9.07
CA ASN A 126 10.65 6.16 7.68
C ASN A 126 9.85 7.21 6.88
N LYS A 127 8.71 7.70 7.40
CA LYS A 127 7.82 8.66 6.72
C LYS A 127 7.64 9.98 7.48
N CYS A 128 8.45 10.22 8.51
CA CYS A 128 8.40 11.47 9.26
C CYS A 128 8.96 12.59 8.39
N THR A 129 8.09 13.52 7.98
CA THR A 129 8.42 14.62 7.08
C THR A 129 7.86 15.95 7.59
N GLN A 130 8.46 17.04 7.14
CA GLN A 130 7.97 18.40 7.41
C GLN A 130 6.61 18.61 6.73
N LYS A 131 5.74 19.45 7.33
CA LYS A 131 4.42 19.75 6.75
C LYS A 131 4.55 20.35 5.34
N PRO A 132 3.69 19.94 4.39
CA PRO A 132 3.74 20.48 3.03
C PRO A 132 3.31 21.96 3.00
N TYR A 133 3.90 22.71 2.07
CA TYR A 133 3.47 24.08 1.74
C TYR A 133 2.19 24.06 0.90
N CYS A 134 1.39 25.14 0.99
CA CYS A 134 0.20 25.33 0.16
C CYS A 134 0.61 25.54 -1.30
N ASN A 135 0.13 24.68 -2.21
CA ASN A 135 0.29 24.91 -3.64
C ASN A 135 -1.00 25.52 -4.21
N ALA A 136 -0.89 26.70 -4.79
CA ALA A 136 -1.89 27.27 -5.70
C ALA A 136 -1.41 27.00 -7.13
N GLY A 137 -2.03 26.04 -7.82
CA GLY A 137 -1.72 25.72 -9.21
C GLY A 137 -2.98 25.29 -9.96
N SER A 138 -3.10 25.71 -11.22
CA SER A 138 -4.15 25.21 -12.12
C SER A 138 -3.87 23.76 -12.51
N ARG A 139 -4.94 22.99 -12.68
CA ARG A 139 -4.90 21.57 -13.03
C ARG A 139 -5.34 21.35 -14.47
N ALA A 140 -4.77 20.36 -15.14
CA ALA A 140 -5.22 19.88 -16.43
C ALA A 140 -6.67 19.40 -16.38
N LYS A 141 -7.44 19.70 -17.42
CA LYS A 141 -8.83 19.24 -17.61
C LYS A 141 -8.91 17.83 -18.17
N ASP A 142 -7.94 17.48 -19.03
CA ASP A 142 -7.92 16.24 -19.81
C ASP A 142 -6.73 15.36 -19.45
N VAL A 143 -6.89 14.05 -19.66
CA VAL A 143 -5.81 13.07 -19.44
C VAL A 143 -4.72 13.36 -20.47
N LEU A 144 -3.45 13.32 -20.06
CA LEU A 144 -2.28 13.74 -20.83
C LEU A 144 -2.22 15.24 -21.18
N GLY A 145 -3.15 16.06 -20.68
CA GLY A 145 -3.12 17.51 -20.91
C GLY A 145 -1.84 18.17 -20.37
N ILE A 146 -1.36 17.74 -19.21
CA ILE A 146 -0.04 18.12 -18.66
C ILE A 146 0.59 16.87 -18.06
N VAL A 147 1.82 16.56 -18.48
CA VAL A 147 2.66 15.53 -17.85
C VAL A 147 3.79 16.21 -17.10
N HIS A 148 3.89 15.94 -15.80
CA HIS A 148 5.02 16.37 -14.97
C HIS A 148 6.10 15.30 -15.01
N THR A 149 7.36 15.71 -15.11
CA THR A 149 8.49 14.79 -15.12
C THR A 149 9.61 15.26 -14.21
N ASP A 150 10.30 14.29 -13.62
CA ASP A 150 11.47 14.51 -12.77
C ASP A 150 12.37 13.27 -12.76
N VAL A 151 13.67 13.50 -12.56
CA VAL A 151 14.70 12.45 -12.44
C VAL A 151 15.28 12.46 -11.03
N CYS A 152 15.08 11.37 -10.31
CA CYS A 152 15.64 11.16 -8.98
C CYS A 152 16.91 10.29 -9.07
N GLY A 153 18.01 10.75 -8.47
CA GLY A 153 19.27 10.00 -8.37
C GLY A 153 20.51 10.91 -8.44
N PRO A 154 21.72 10.34 -8.45
CA PRO A 154 21.99 8.90 -8.47
C PRO A 154 21.62 8.20 -7.15
N MET A 155 21.06 6.99 -7.24
CA MET A 155 20.85 6.12 -6.09
C MET A 155 22.20 5.62 -5.56
N ARG A 156 22.29 5.44 -4.24
CA ARG A 156 23.53 5.00 -3.58
C ARG A 156 24.03 3.65 -4.11
N ASN A 157 23.09 2.75 -4.41
CA ASN A 157 23.38 1.39 -4.85
C ASN A 157 22.80 1.18 -6.25
N LEU A 158 23.51 0.39 -7.06
CA LEU A 158 22.98 -0.06 -8.34
C LEU A 158 21.82 -1.01 -8.11
N SER A 159 20.78 -0.88 -8.94
CA SER A 159 19.74 -1.90 -8.94
C SER A 159 20.27 -3.22 -9.49
N ILE A 160 19.51 -4.31 -9.33
CA ILE A 160 19.84 -5.59 -9.99
C ILE A 160 19.96 -5.43 -11.51
N GLY A 161 19.16 -4.54 -12.10
CA GLY A 161 19.22 -4.19 -13.52
C GLY A 161 20.32 -3.20 -13.90
N GLY A 162 21.16 -2.76 -12.96
CA GLY A 162 22.25 -1.80 -13.19
C GLY A 162 21.84 -0.32 -13.15
N ALA A 163 20.57 -0.02 -12.87
CA ALA A 163 20.07 1.33 -12.89
C ALA A 163 20.64 2.19 -11.74
N LYS A 164 20.80 3.48 -12.02
CA LYS A 164 21.26 4.54 -11.09
C LYS A 164 20.21 5.61 -10.87
N TYR A 165 19.31 5.82 -11.81
CA TYR A 165 18.34 6.91 -11.78
C TYR A 165 16.92 6.38 -11.94
N LEU A 166 15.97 7.13 -11.37
CA LEU A 166 14.54 6.92 -11.51
C LEU A 166 13.97 8.11 -12.30
N LEU A 167 13.39 7.85 -13.46
CA LEU A 167 12.58 8.82 -14.19
C LEU A 167 11.10 8.58 -13.84
N THR A 168 10.39 9.66 -13.55
CA THR A 168 8.95 9.62 -13.26
C THR A 168 8.20 10.53 -14.20
N LEU A 169 7.08 10.02 -14.72
CA LEU A 169 6.18 10.73 -15.65
C LEU A 169 4.77 10.64 -15.08
N ILE A 170 4.22 11.79 -14.68
CA ILE A 170 3.00 11.88 -13.87
C ILE A 170 1.97 12.70 -14.61
N ASP A 171 0.83 12.09 -14.92
CA ASP A 171 -0.30 12.81 -15.50
C ASP A 171 -0.92 13.78 -14.48
N ASP A 172 -1.12 15.04 -14.85
CA ASP A 172 -1.59 16.07 -13.92
C ASP A 172 -3.07 15.89 -13.50
N LYS A 173 -3.91 15.41 -14.43
CA LYS A 173 -5.33 15.18 -14.17
C LYS A 173 -5.55 13.99 -13.24
N THR A 174 -4.95 12.85 -13.53
CA THR A 174 -5.22 11.58 -12.83
C THR A 174 -4.21 11.30 -11.72
N ARG A 175 -3.06 12.00 -11.73
CA ARG A 175 -1.91 11.71 -10.88
C ARG A 175 -1.38 10.28 -11.07
N TYR A 176 -1.72 9.62 -12.17
CA TYR A 176 -1.17 8.32 -12.53
C TYR A 176 0.31 8.48 -12.86
N VAL A 177 1.15 7.66 -12.24
CA VAL A 177 2.61 7.70 -12.43
C VAL A 177 3.08 6.52 -13.28
N PHE A 178 4.01 6.82 -14.18
CA PHE A 178 4.86 5.86 -14.85
C PHE A 178 6.29 6.06 -14.36
N VAL A 179 7.00 4.95 -14.12
CA VAL A 179 8.38 4.96 -13.64
C VAL A 179 9.27 4.21 -14.61
N TYR A 180 10.46 4.76 -14.86
CA TYR A 180 11.51 4.14 -15.67
C TYR A 180 12.83 4.17 -14.91
N PHE A 181 13.60 3.10 -15.01
CA PHE A 181 14.91 2.97 -14.35
C PHE A 181 16.01 3.13 -15.38
N LEU A 182 16.94 4.04 -15.13
CA LEU A 182 17.96 4.45 -16.11
C LEU A 182 19.37 4.18 -15.57
N ASN A 183 20.30 3.80 -16.45
CA ASN A 183 21.72 3.73 -16.11
C ASN A 183 22.36 5.13 -16.18
N GLY A 184 21.91 5.95 -17.13
CA GLY A 184 22.34 7.34 -17.34
C GLY A 184 21.19 8.31 -17.58
N LYS A 185 21.42 9.60 -17.34
CA LYS A 185 20.43 10.67 -17.57
C LYS A 185 20.19 10.94 -19.06
N ASP A 186 21.10 10.52 -19.92
CA ASP A 186 20.99 10.58 -21.38
C ASP A 186 19.87 9.67 -21.94
N GLU A 187 19.45 8.65 -21.18
CA GLU A 187 18.36 7.76 -21.57
C GLU A 187 16.97 8.41 -21.47
N VAL A 188 16.84 9.54 -20.79
CA VAL A 188 15.56 10.21 -20.51
C VAL A 188 14.78 10.50 -21.80
N PHE A 189 15.46 11.01 -22.83
CA PHE A 189 14.83 11.32 -24.11
C PHE A 189 14.26 10.07 -24.80
N THR A 190 15.03 8.97 -24.79
CA THR A 190 14.59 7.70 -25.37
C THR A 190 13.38 7.14 -24.61
N LYS A 191 13.40 7.17 -23.27
CA LYS A 191 12.29 6.71 -22.44
C LYS A 191 11.04 7.57 -22.56
N PHE A 192 11.20 8.87 -22.76
CA PHE A 192 10.07 9.76 -23.04
C PHE A 192 9.34 9.39 -24.35
N LYS A 193 10.08 9.06 -25.42
CA LYS A 193 9.46 8.62 -26.69
C LYS A 193 8.71 7.30 -26.55
N GLU A 194 9.31 6.33 -25.86
CA GLU A 194 8.67 5.04 -25.53
C GLU A 194 7.37 5.28 -24.74
N TYR A 195 7.44 6.14 -23.72
CA TYR A 195 6.31 6.53 -22.90
C TYR A 195 5.19 7.16 -23.72
N LYS A 196 5.48 8.24 -24.47
CA LYS A 196 4.51 8.97 -25.30
C LYS A 196 3.75 8.03 -26.21
N THR A 197 4.48 7.25 -27.00
CA THR A 197 3.90 6.31 -27.98
C THR A 197 2.93 5.34 -27.29
N MET A 198 3.31 4.81 -26.13
CA MET A 198 2.49 3.88 -25.37
C MET A 198 1.25 4.57 -24.78
N VAL A 199 1.39 5.69 -24.07
CA VAL A 199 0.24 6.30 -23.38
C VAL A 199 -0.75 6.94 -24.33
N GLU A 200 -0.30 7.56 -25.42
CA GLU A 200 -1.21 8.15 -26.39
C GLU A 200 -2.03 7.07 -27.10
N ARG A 201 -1.41 5.92 -27.39
CA ARG A 201 -2.12 4.77 -27.97
C ARG A 201 -3.12 4.15 -27.02
N GLN A 202 -2.79 4.03 -25.73
CA GLN A 202 -3.66 3.37 -24.74
C GLN A 202 -4.81 4.27 -24.27
N THR A 203 -4.64 5.59 -24.35
CA THR A 203 -5.65 6.55 -23.87
C THR A 203 -6.41 7.25 -24.98
N GLU A 204 -5.96 7.14 -26.23
CA GLU A 204 -6.48 7.92 -27.37
C GLU A 204 -6.43 9.44 -27.13
N ASN A 205 -5.57 9.90 -26.22
CA ASN A 205 -5.29 11.30 -25.93
C ASN A 205 -3.85 11.63 -26.31
N ASN A 206 -3.55 12.91 -26.53
CA ASN A 206 -2.18 13.36 -26.82
C ASN A 206 -1.57 14.07 -25.62
N ILE A 207 -0.24 14.00 -25.49
CA ILE A 207 0.48 14.82 -24.53
C ILE A 207 0.51 16.25 -25.04
N ASN A 208 -0.15 17.19 -24.35
CA ASN A 208 -0.18 18.59 -24.82
C ASN A 208 0.99 19.40 -24.24
N ILE A 209 1.30 19.17 -22.96
CA ILE A 209 2.33 19.92 -22.23
C ILE A 209 3.23 18.94 -21.48
N LEU A 210 4.54 19.08 -21.67
CA LEU A 210 5.55 18.44 -20.82
C LEU A 210 6.11 19.47 -19.84
N ARG A 211 5.97 19.23 -18.55
CA ARG A 211 6.52 20.07 -17.48
C ARG A 211 7.68 19.38 -16.79
N SER A 212 8.86 20.01 -16.80
CA SER A 212 10.07 19.52 -16.14
C SER A 212 10.77 20.65 -15.38
N ASP A 213 11.80 20.30 -14.61
CA ASP A 213 12.78 21.27 -14.15
C ASP A 213 13.74 21.69 -15.27
N ASN A 214 14.72 22.55 -14.95
CA ASN A 214 15.77 22.96 -15.87
C ASN A 214 16.94 21.95 -15.96
N GLY A 215 16.70 20.66 -15.67
CA GLY A 215 17.71 19.62 -15.80
C GLY A 215 18.23 19.52 -17.23
N THR A 216 19.54 19.32 -17.39
CA THR A 216 20.20 19.25 -18.71
C THR A 216 19.73 18.04 -19.53
N GLU A 217 19.24 17.00 -18.86
CA GLU A 217 18.56 15.85 -19.48
C GLU A 217 17.28 16.23 -20.25
N PHE A 218 16.57 17.26 -19.80
CA PHE A 218 15.36 17.77 -20.43
C PHE A 218 15.66 18.95 -21.36
N VAL A 219 16.64 19.77 -21.02
CA VAL A 219 17.05 20.95 -21.79
C VAL A 219 18.18 20.59 -22.74
N ASN A 220 17.84 19.95 -23.85
CA ASN A 220 18.75 19.74 -24.97
C ASN A 220 18.07 19.97 -26.33
N THR A 221 18.88 20.22 -27.36
CA THR A 221 18.41 20.61 -28.71
C THR A 221 17.60 19.51 -29.38
N ALA A 222 18.00 18.24 -29.21
CA ALA A 222 17.29 17.10 -29.79
C ALA A 222 15.88 16.94 -29.19
N PHE A 223 15.78 17.05 -27.86
CA PHE A 223 14.51 16.97 -27.15
C PHE A 223 13.64 18.19 -27.49
N ASP A 224 14.21 19.40 -27.56
CA ASP A 224 13.47 20.61 -27.95
C ASP A 224 12.87 20.50 -29.36
N LYS A 225 13.70 20.05 -30.31
CA LYS A 225 13.28 19.81 -31.70
C LYS A 225 12.16 18.79 -31.76
N TYR A 226 12.30 17.67 -31.07
CA TYR A 226 11.28 16.62 -31.04
C TYR A 226 9.95 17.10 -30.48
N LEU A 227 9.95 17.85 -29.36
CA LEU A 227 8.70 18.38 -28.79
C LEU A 227 8.02 19.36 -29.75
N LYS A 228 8.78 20.21 -30.44
CA LYS A 228 8.24 21.11 -31.46
C LYS A 228 7.63 20.37 -32.66
N GLU A 229 8.29 19.31 -33.13
CA GLU A 229 7.81 18.46 -34.22
C GLU A 229 6.50 17.74 -33.85
N GLU A 230 6.38 17.29 -32.60
CA GLU A 230 5.17 16.64 -32.07
C GLU A 230 4.09 17.63 -31.61
N GLY A 231 4.36 18.94 -31.65
CA GLY A 231 3.42 19.97 -31.18
C GLY A 231 3.24 20.03 -29.65
N ILE A 232 4.18 19.47 -28.88
CA ILE A 232 4.13 19.43 -27.42
C ILE A 232 4.74 20.72 -26.85
N VAL A 233 3.99 21.41 -26.00
CA VAL A 233 4.48 22.62 -25.33
C VAL A 233 5.38 22.23 -24.17
N ARG A 234 6.63 22.71 -24.20
CA ARG A 234 7.57 22.57 -23.08
C ARG A 234 7.31 23.65 -22.03
N GLN A 235 7.13 23.23 -20.77
CA GLN A 235 7.09 24.11 -19.60
C GLN A 235 8.25 23.78 -18.67
N LEU A 236 9.18 24.71 -18.52
CA LEU A 236 10.27 24.59 -17.56
C LEU A 236 9.90 25.34 -16.28
N THR A 237 10.25 24.79 -15.12
CA THR A 237 10.08 25.53 -13.88
C THR A 237 11.02 26.72 -13.82
N VAL A 238 10.55 27.81 -13.19
CA VAL A 238 11.40 28.96 -12.94
C VAL A 238 12.46 28.56 -11.90
N PRO A 239 13.75 28.89 -12.12
CA PRO A 239 14.77 28.72 -11.10
C PRO A 239 14.30 29.31 -9.76
N TYR A 240 14.60 28.62 -8.65
CA TYR A 240 14.21 29.03 -7.29
C TYR A 240 12.70 28.99 -6.97
N THR A 241 11.86 28.42 -7.85
CA THR A 241 10.42 28.21 -7.59
C THR A 241 10.05 26.71 -7.59
N PRO A 242 10.60 25.90 -6.66
CA PRO A 242 10.39 24.44 -6.62
C PRO A 242 8.92 24.03 -6.55
N GLN A 243 8.04 24.93 -6.10
CA GLN A 243 6.60 24.70 -6.01
C GLN A 243 5.96 24.35 -7.37
N GLN A 244 6.54 24.79 -8.49
CA GLN A 244 6.02 24.55 -9.84
C GLN A 244 6.18 23.10 -10.32
N ASN A 245 7.27 22.41 -9.93
CA ASN A 245 7.44 20.96 -10.14
C ASN A 245 7.12 20.15 -8.88
N GLY A 246 6.59 20.80 -7.83
CA GLY A 246 6.30 20.14 -6.56
C GLY A 246 5.31 18.98 -6.66
N VAL A 247 4.60 18.82 -7.79
CA VAL A 247 3.86 17.58 -8.09
C VAL A 247 4.82 16.40 -8.22
N ALA A 248 5.79 16.49 -9.13
CA ALA A 248 6.70 15.38 -9.41
C ALA A 248 7.60 15.10 -8.21
N GLU A 249 8.17 16.13 -7.60
CA GLU A 249 9.03 16.01 -6.42
C GLU A 249 8.31 15.30 -5.25
N ARG A 250 7.08 15.71 -4.92
CA ARG A 250 6.32 15.06 -3.84
C ARG A 250 5.93 13.63 -4.18
N PHE A 251 5.65 13.36 -5.44
CA PHE A 251 5.34 12.01 -5.87
C PHE A 251 6.57 11.10 -5.72
N ASN A 252 7.74 11.58 -6.15
CA ASN A 252 9.01 10.90 -6.00
C ASN A 252 9.32 10.62 -4.54
N HIS A 253 9.16 11.62 -3.68
CA HIS A 253 9.31 11.45 -2.24
C HIS A 253 8.40 10.32 -1.70
N THR A 254 7.11 10.35 -2.08
CA THR A 254 6.13 9.33 -1.65
C THR A 254 6.55 7.91 -2.10
N LEU A 255 7.03 7.77 -3.35
CA LEU A 255 7.47 6.48 -3.89
C LEU A 255 8.71 5.96 -3.16
N ILE A 256 9.69 6.82 -2.91
CA ILE A 256 10.93 6.46 -2.21
C ILE A 256 10.64 6.07 -0.76
N GLU A 257 9.76 6.80 -0.06
CA GLU A 257 9.35 6.44 1.30
C GLU A 257 8.62 5.09 1.37
N MET A 258 7.70 4.82 0.44
CA MET A 258 7.02 3.53 0.34
C MET A 258 8.02 2.41 0.05
N ALA A 259 8.93 2.62 -0.90
CA ALA A 259 9.98 1.66 -1.23
C ALA A 259 10.89 1.39 -0.03
N ARG A 260 11.31 2.42 0.70
CA ARG A 260 12.12 2.28 1.92
C ARG A 260 11.40 1.47 2.99
N CYS A 261 10.13 1.77 3.28
CA CYS A 261 9.35 0.99 4.24
C CYS A 261 9.26 -0.48 3.84
N MET A 262 8.97 -0.76 2.55
CA MET A 262 8.92 -2.13 2.04
C MET A 262 10.27 -2.85 2.22
N MET A 263 11.37 -2.23 1.79
CA MET A 263 12.70 -2.82 1.89
C MET A 263 13.10 -3.12 3.35
N VAL A 264 12.87 -2.16 4.27
CA VAL A 264 13.16 -2.34 5.70
C VAL A 264 12.28 -3.44 6.29
N SER A 265 10.98 -3.45 5.97
CA SER A 265 10.04 -4.46 6.50
C SER A 265 10.40 -5.89 6.08
N SER A 266 10.91 -6.06 4.86
CA SER A 266 11.26 -7.37 4.32
C SER A 266 12.71 -7.77 4.55
N ALA A 267 13.54 -6.86 5.09
CA ALA A 267 14.99 -6.96 5.09
C ALA A 267 15.54 -7.30 3.68
N ALA A 268 15.03 -6.59 2.67
CA ALA A 268 15.47 -6.74 1.29
C ALA A 268 16.86 -6.12 1.12
N ASP A 269 17.63 -6.65 0.17
CA ASP A 269 18.91 -6.09 -0.23
C ASP A 269 18.72 -4.73 -0.92
N GLU A 270 19.64 -3.80 -0.70
CA GLU A 270 19.57 -2.44 -1.24
C GLU A 270 19.61 -2.42 -2.78
N SER A 271 20.11 -3.46 -3.44
CA SER A 271 20.03 -3.61 -4.91
C SER A 271 18.60 -3.81 -5.44
N LEU A 272 17.63 -4.10 -4.56
CA LEU A 272 16.21 -4.26 -4.91
C LEU A 272 15.43 -2.93 -4.92
N TRP A 273 16.11 -1.80 -4.83
CA TRP A 273 15.45 -0.50 -4.74
C TRP A 273 14.57 -0.20 -5.95
N ALA A 274 14.96 -0.62 -7.16
CA ALA A 274 14.19 -0.38 -8.37
C ALA A 274 12.88 -1.18 -8.34
N GLU A 275 12.95 -2.44 -7.92
CA GLU A 275 11.81 -3.34 -7.76
C GLU A 275 10.85 -2.84 -6.66
N ALA A 276 11.40 -2.32 -5.57
CA ALA A 276 10.63 -1.69 -4.50
C ALA A 276 9.92 -0.42 -4.99
N VAL A 277 10.60 0.45 -5.73
CA VAL A 277 10.00 1.66 -6.31
C VAL A 277 8.94 1.33 -7.36
N ASN A 278 9.18 0.34 -8.22
CA ASN A 278 8.20 -0.12 -9.19
C ASN A 278 6.93 -0.64 -8.50
N THR A 279 7.10 -1.41 -7.43
CA THR A 279 6.00 -1.87 -6.59
C THR A 279 5.27 -0.70 -5.94
N ALA A 280 6.01 0.30 -5.43
CA ALA A 280 5.41 1.49 -4.85
C ALA A 280 4.56 2.26 -5.87
N ALA A 281 5.03 2.42 -7.11
CA ALA A 281 4.28 3.07 -8.18
C ALA A 281 2.99 2.31 -8.51
N TYR A 282 3.08 0.98 -8.66
CA TYR A 282 1.93 0.11 -8.89
C TYR A 282 0.85 0.24 -7.81
N LEU A 283 1.28 0.25 -6.54
CA LEU A 283 0.41 0.37 -5.38
C LEU A 283 -0.17 1.78 -5.25
N ARG A 284 0.64 2.82 -5.52
CA ARG A 284 0.20 4.21 -5.45
C ARG A 284 -0.88 4.51 -6.48
N ASN A 285 -0.72 4.02 -7.71
CA ASN A 285 -1.74 4.14 -8.75
C ASN A 285 -3.10 3.51 -8.34
N ARG A 286 -3.08 2.52 -7.44
CA ARG A 286 -4.29 1.85 -6.90
C ARG A 286 -4.73 2.39 -5.53
N ALA A 287 -4.16 3.51 -5.12
CA ALA A 287 -4.48 4.19 -3.86
C ALA A 287 -5.30 5.46 -4.10
N PRO A 288 -6.01 5.99 -3.09
CA PRO A 288 -6.70 7.26 -3.20
C PRO A 288 -5.68 8.39 -3.12
N THR A 289 -6.05 9.54 -3.69
CA THR A 289 -5.31 10.78 -3.59
C THR A 289 -6.27 11.94 -3.48
N LYS A 290 -5.93 12.96 -2.68
CA LYS A 290 -6.77 14.16 -2.54
C LYS A 290 -6.99 14.89 -3.86
N ALA A 291 -6.09 14.72 -4.82
CA ALA A 291 -6.25 15.30 -6.13
C ALA A 291 -7.46 14.68 -6.86
N VAL A 292 -7.71 13.39 -6.72
CA VAL A 292 -8.70 12.67 -7.53
C VAL A 292 -9.87 12.29 -6.62
N ASN A 293 -11.03 12.89 -6.86
CA ASN A 293 -12.17 12.74 -5.97
C ASN A 293 -12.79 11.35 -6.09
N ASN A 294 -12.78 10.61 -4.98
CA ASN A 294 -13.53 9.36 -4.79
C ASN A 294 -13.21 8.21 -5.75
N ILE A 295 -12.15 8.30 -6.55
CA ILE A 295 -11.69 7.25 -7.47
C ILE A 295 -10.17 7.09 -7.38
N THR A 296 -9.67 5.91 -7.75
CA THR A 296 -8.22 5.66 -7.74
C THR A 296 -7.55 6.39 -8.89
N GLN A 297 -6.23 6.60 -8.81
CA GLN A 297 -5.48 7.16 -9.96
C GLN A 297 -5.58 6.25 -11.18
N PHE A 298 -5.58 4.93 -10.95
CA PHE A 298 -5.79 3.89 -11.95
C PHE A 298 -7.15 4.02 -12.63
N GLU A 299 -8.23 4.13 -11.84
CA GLU A 299 -9.58 4.30 -12.38
C GLU A 299 -9.73 5.62 -13.13
N ALA A 300 -9.13 6.70 -12.63
CA ALA A 300 -9.15 7.98 -13.33
C ALA A 300 -8.42 7.95 -14.68
N PHE A 301 -7.40 7.09 -14.83
CA PHE A 301 -6.61 6.96 -16.05
C PHE A 301 -7.18 5.91 -17.03
N HIS A 302 -7.66 4.78 -16.53
CA HIS A 302 -8.13 3.66 -17.36
C HIS A 302 -9.66 3.53 -17.44
N GLY A 303 -10.42 4.24 -16.60
CA GLY A 303 -11.89 4.23 -16.60
C GLY A 303 -12.53 3.04 -15.87
N TYR A 304 -11.77 2.20 -15.15
CA TYR A 304 -12.33 1.07 -14.39
C TYR A 304 -11.58 0.77 -13.10
N ASN A 305 -12.27 0.10 -12.16
CA ASN A 305 -11.75 -0.16 -10.82
C ASN A 305 -10.66 -1.25 -10.82
N PRO A 306 -9.51 -1.01 -10.15
CA PRO A 306 -8.48 -2.02 -10.02
C PRO A 306 -8.90 -3.15 -9.08
N ALA A 307 -8.50 -4.37 -9.42
CA ALA A 307 -8.50 -5.50 -8.49
C ALA A 307 -7.22 -5.46 -7.65
N VAL A 308 -7.32 -5.85 -6.37
CA VAL A 308 -6.19 -5.83 -5.41
C VAL A 308 -6.07 -7.10 -4.58
N GLY A 309 -6.93 -8.10 -4.84
CA GLY A 309 -6.93 -9.38 -4.12
C GLY A 309 -5.63 -10.18 -4.31
N HIS A 310 -4.93 -9.94 -5.41
CA HIS A 310 -3.65 -10.58 -5.75
C HIS A 310 -2.46 -10.01 -4.98
N LEU A 311 -2.61 -8.85 -4.32
CA LEU A 311 -1.51 -8.20 -3.62
C LEU A 311 -0.93 -9.11 -2.52
N ARG A 312 0.40 -9.13 -2.47
CA ARG A 312 1.22 -9.78 -1.45
C ARG A 312 2.15 -8.76 -0.82
N GLU A 313 2.61 -9.04 0.39
CA GLU A 313 3.59 -8.19 1.07
C GLU A 313 4.89 -8.22 0.28
N PHE A 314 5.54 -7.06 0.12
CA PHE A 314 6.84 -7.02 -0.52
C PHE A 314 7.84 -7.91 0.24
N GLY A 315 8.65 -8.66 -0.49
CA GLY A 315 9.56 -9.67 0.09
C GLY A 315 8.90 -10.98 0.54
N SER A 316 7.60 -11.18 0.26
CA SER A 316 6.93 -12.47 0.45
C SER A 316 7.68 -13.60 -0.25
N LEU A 317 7.64 -14.79 0.34
CA LEU A 317 8.19 -15.98 -0.30
C LEU A 317 7.43 -16.28 -1.59
N ALA A 318 8.17 -16.39 -2.69
CA ALA A 318 7.65 -16.86 -3.97
C ALA A 318 8.27 -18.23 -4.29
N ILE A 319 7.43 -19.14 -4.78
CA ILE A 319 7.86 -20.44 -5.30
C ILE A 319 7.55 -20.41 -6.79
N ALA A 320 8.56 -20.64 -7.62
CA ALA A 320 8.42 -20.63 -9.06
C ALA A 320 8.76 -21.98 -9.66
N LEU A 321 7.97 -22.37 -10.66
CA LEU A 321 8.25 -23.53 -11.47
C LEU A 321 9.33 -23.18 -12.50
N ASP A 322 10.51 -23.78 -12.36
CA ASP A 322 11.55 -23.66 -13.39
C ASP A 322 11.23 -24.60 -14.57
N LYS A 323 10.63 -24.03 -15.62
CA LYS A 323 10.25 -24.76 -16.83
C LYS A 323 11.44 -25.19 -17.69
N ARG A 324 12.68 -24.81 -17.36
CA ARG A 324 13.88 -25.23 -18.09
C ARG A 324 14.23 -26.71 -17.88
N TYR A 325 13.64 -27.36 -16.88
CA TYR A 325 13.83 -28.79 -16.61
C TYR A 325 12.54 -29.57 -16.92
N SER A 326 12.38 -29.98 -18.18
CA SER A 326 11.19 -30.70 -18.69
C SER A 326 11.20 -32.22 -18.47
N ASN A 327 12.30 -32.79 -17.97
CA ASN A 327 12.38 -34.24 -17.73
C ASN A 327 11.71 -34.62 -16.39
N LYS A 328 10.60 -35.36 -16.49
CA LYS A 328 9.76 -35.86 -15.37
C LYS A 328 10.53 -36.57 -14.25
N ALA A 329 11.73 -37.10 -14.50
CA ALA A 329 12.55 -37.79 -13.51
C ALA A 329 13.45 -36.86 -12.65
N ARG A 330 13.60 -35.57 -13.00
CA ARG A 330 14.39 -34.59 -12.25
C ARG A 330 13.57 -33.42 -11.68
N SER A 331 12.25 -33.46 -11.79
CA SER A 331 11.36 -32.31 -11.58
C SER A 331 11.01 -31.98 -10.12
N ILE A 332 11.83 -32.38 -9.14
CA ILE A 332 11.64 -31.99 -7.73
C ILE A 332 12.85 -31.17 -7.28
N ARG A 333 12.99 -29.97 -7.83
CA ARG A 333 13.76 -28.89 -7.20
C ARG A 333 12.90 -27.64 -7.18
N TRP A 334 12.29 -27.38 -6.02
CA TRP A 334 11.62 -26.14 -5.72
C TRP A 334 12.68 -25.12 -5.29
N TRP A 335 12.78 -24.00 -6.00
CA TRP A 335 13.57 -22.87 -5.51
C TRP A 335 12.68 -22.01 -4.61
N VAL A 336 13.03 -21.99 -3.32
CA VAL A 336 12.42 -21.15 -2.30
C VAL A 336 13.23 -19.87 -2.25
N THR A 337 12.90 -18.89 -3.10
CA THR A 337 13.58 -17.60 -3.07
C THR A 337 12.79 -16.66 -2.15
N ARG A 338 13.29 -16.47 -0.93
CA ARG A 338 13.05 -15.22 -0.21
C ARG A 338 13.84 -14.13 -0.94
N MET A 339 13.40 -12.87 -0.95
CA MET A 339 14.19 -11.75 -1.51
C MET A 339 15.49 -11.53 -0.72
N ARG A 340 16.43 -12.45 -0.82
CA ARG A 340 17.78 -12.41 -0.27
C ARG A 340 18.72 -12.82 -1.41
N PRO A 341 19.47 -11.89 -1.98
CA PRO A 341 20.40 -12.21 -3.05
C PRO A 341 21.65 -12.78 -2.41
N LYS A 342 21.88 -14.09 -2.53
CA LYS A 342 23.27 -14.57 -2.52
C LYS A 342 23.63 -15.52 -3.65
N HIS A 343 22.71 -16.06 -4.44
CA HIS A 343 23.09 -16.78 -5.65
C HIS A 343 22.13 -16.52 -6.82
N ILE A 344 22.73 -16.23 -7.97
CA ILE A 344 22.15 -15.79 -9.24
C ILE A 344 21.19 -16.84 -9.81
N GLY A 345 20.01 -16.39 -10.24
CA GLY A 345 19.08 -17.14 -11.10
C GLY A 345 17.62 -16.98 -10.70
N CYS A 346 16.95 -15.96 -11.24
CA CYS A 346 15.51 -15.65 -11.07
C CYS A 346 15.09 -15.06 -9.71
N LEU A 347 15.16 -13.74 -9.64
CA LEU A 347 14.40 -12.95 -8.69
C LEU A 347 13.02 -12.68 -9.30
N ILE A 348 11.95 -13.18 -8.69
CA ILE A 348 10.58 -12.98 -9.17
C ILE A 348 9.90 -11.93 -8.29
N ILE A 349 9.67 -10.76 -8.89
CA ILE A 349 8.80 -9.73 -8.36
C ILE A 349 7.37 -10.19 -8.67
N VAL A 350 6.63 -10.61 -7.66
CA VAL A 350 5.20 -10.89 -7.85
C VAL A 350 4.45 -9.55 -7.79
N ILE A 351 4.34 -8.87 -8.93
CA ILE A 351 3.17 -8.04 -9.21
C ILE A 351 2.24 -8.98 -9.99
N GLY A 352 1.32 -9.63 -9.29
CA GLY A 352 0.33 -10.49 -9.94
C GLY A 352 -0.49 -9.70 -10.95
N ASN A 353 -0.75 -10.31 -12.11
CA ASN A 353 -1.69 -9.84 -13.13
C ASN A 353 -3.08 -9.59 -12.56
#